data_AF-A0AAW4GLW4-F1
#
_entry.id   AF-A0AAW4GLW4-F1
#
_cell.length_a   1.000
_cell.length_b   1.000
_cell.length_c   1.000
_cell.angle_alpha   90.00
_cell.angle_beta   90.00
_cell.angle_gamma   90.00
#
_symmetry.space_group_name_H-M   'P 1'
#
loop_
_entity.id
_entity.type
_entity.pdbx_description
1 polymer ?
#
loop_
_entity_poly.entity_id
_entity_poly.type
_entity_poly.pdbx_seq_one_letter_code
_entity_poly.pdbx_strand_id
1 'polypeptide(L)'
;MTASRYPFLFATLGDAAASIPDELAQALETTLAAPATGPTDNGFTLLGCLKRIRQEEGADGQPWPSRWHTPGQRVALARIDRANAGLILLLEMLHASERVRVDGEEVQQIGDDIREGLLLACRGLSEYMGTQLPAV
;
A
#
# COMPACT_ATOMS: atom_id res chain seq x y z
N MET A 1 -17.60 21.18 21.49
CA MET A 1 -16.61 20.84 20.45
C MET A 1 -16.71 21.92 19.39
N THR A 2 -15.75 22.83 19.32
CA THR A 2 -15.68 23.87 18.27
C THR A 2 -15.37 23.20 16.94
N ALA A 3 -16.24 23.37 15.95
CA ALA A 3 -15.99 22.85 14.60
C ALA A 3 -14.75 23.56 14.02
N SER A 4 -13.80 22.78 13.49
CA SER A 4 -12.64 23.33 12.77
C SER A 4 -13.14 24.14 11.57
N ARG A 5 -12.49 25.28 11.29
CA ARG A 5 -12.76 26.13 10.11
C ARG A 5 -12.51 25.40 8.79
N TYR A 6 -11.58 24.44 8.81
CA TYR A 6 -11.19 23.60 7.67
C TYR A 6 -11.33 22.12 8.10
N PRO A 7 -12.57 21.60 8.21
CA PRO A 7 -12.81 20.26 8.73
C PRO A 7 -12.15 19.15 7.90
N PHE A 8 -12.11 19.25 6.58
CA PHE A 8 -11.52 18.20 5.73
C PHE A 8 -9.98 18.23 5.76
N LEU A 9 -9.39 19.43 5.78
CA LEU A 9 -7.96 19.63 5.94
C LEU A 9 -7.48 19.14 7.32
N PHE A 10 -8.20 19.50 8.39
CA PHE A 10 -7.89 19.05 9.74
C PHE A 10 -8.04 17.52 9.88
N ALA A 11 -9.05 16.92 9.27
CA ALA A 11 -9.17 15.45 9.23
C ALA A 11 -7.99 14.78 8.51
N THR A 12 -7.33 15.48 7.58
CA THR A 12 -6.23 14.94 6.77
C THR A 12 -4.86 15.12 7.44
N LEU A 13 -4.62 16.26 8.08
CA LEU A 13 -3.31 16.66 8.60
C LEU A 13 -3.28 16.83 10.12
N GLY A 14 -4.41 16.72 10.81
CA GLY A 14 -4.53 16.97 12.25
C GLY A 14 -4.06 18.38 12.60
N ASP A 15 -3.32 18.48 13.72
CA ASP A 15 -2.82 19.77 14.22
C ASP A 15 -1.83 20.45 13.27
N ALA A 16 -1.21 19.72 12.34
CA ALA A 16 -0.31 20.31 11.35
C ALA A 16 -1.04 21.28 10.40
N ALA A 17 -2.37 21.14 10.24
CA ALA A 17 -3.19 22.06 9.45
C ALA A 17 -3.09 23.52 9.93
N ALA A 18 -2.81 23.75 11.23
CA ALA A 18 -2.67 25.09 11.80
C ALA A 18 -1.41 25.84 11.31
N SER A 19 -0.46 25.15 10.69
CA SER A 19 0.78 25.75 10.18
C SER A 19 0.67 26.22 8.72
N ILE A 20 -0.46 25.96 8.06
CA ILE A 20 -0.66 26.25 6.64
C ILE A 20 -1.21 27.68 6.47
N PRO A 21 -0.64 28.49 5.56
CA PRO A 21 -1.18 29.81 5.22
C PRO A 21 -2.65 29.73 4.78
N ASP A 22 -3.47 30.68 5.23
CA ASP A 22 -4.94 30.66 5.06
C ASP A 22 -5.40 30.49 3.60
N GLU A 23 -4.69 31.11 2.66
CA GLU A 23 -4.98 31.02 1.22
C GLU A 23 -4.81 29.58 0.71
N LEU A 24 -3.72 28.92 1.11
CA LEU A 24 -3.46 27.52 0.79
C LEU A 24 -4.42 26.60 1.55
N ALA A 25 -4.70 26.89 2.82
CA ALA A 25 -5.64 26.10 3.63
C ALA A 25 -7.04 26.13 3.01
N GLN A 26 -7.50 27.28 2.54
CA GLN A 26 -8.78 27.43 1.86
C GLN A 26 -8.83 26.73 0.50
N ALA A 27 -7.76 26.83 -0.30
CA ALA A 27 -7.67 26.14 -1.59
C ALA A 27 -7.67 24.62 -1.41
N LEU A 28 -6.93 24.12 -0.42
CA LEU A 28 -6.89 22.71 -0.06
C LEU A 28 -8.22 22.23 0.50
N GLU A 29 -8.84 22.98 1.42
CA GLU A 29 -10.18 22.65 1.95
C GLU A 29 -11.21 22.56 0.82
N THR A 30 -11.22 23.53 -0.10
CA THR A 30 -12.16 23.54 -1.23
C THR A 30 -11.96 22.32 -2.13
N THR A 31 -10.70 21.94 -2.36
CA THR A 31 -10.36 20.75 -3.16
C THR A 31 -10.76 19.45 -2.46
N LEU A 32 -10.57 19.38 -1.14
CA LEU A 32 -10.90 18.21 -0.32
C LEU A 32 -12.42 18.07 -0.09
N ALA A 33 -13.15 19.19 -0.03
CA ALA A 33 -14.60 19.25 0.14
C ALA A 33 -15.37 19.05 -1.17
N ALA A 34 -14.71 19.21 -2.33
CA ALA A 34 -15.36 19.02 -3.62
C ALA A 34 -15.86 17.58 -3.76
N PRO A 35 -17.16 17.35 -4.05
CA PRO A 35 -17.65 16.01 -4.37
C PRO A 35 -16.92 15.52 -5.61
N ALA A 36 -16.50 14.25 -5.61
CA ALA A 36 -15.82 13.65 -6.75
C ALA A 36 -16.76 13.60 -7.97
N THR A 37 -16.77 14.66 -8.78
CA THR A 37 -17.49 14.75 -10.06
C THR A 37 -16.55 14.29 -11.18
N GLY A 38 -16.37 12.97 -11.29
CA GLY A 38 -15.55 12.31 -12.31
C GLY A 38 -15.50 10.80 -12.05
N PRO A 39 -15.25 9.94 -13.06
CA PRO A 39 -15.73 8.56 -13.08
C PRO A 39 -15.15 7.72 -11.95
N THR A 40 -16.01 7.43 -10.95
CA THR A 40 -15.82 6.52 -9.81
C THR A 40 -14.50 6.70 -9.04
N ASP A 41 -14.30 6.00 -7.94
CA ASP A 41 -13.00 5.84 -7.28
C ASP A 41 -11.91 5.20 -8.19
N ASN A 42 -12.07 5.20 -9.52
CA ASN A 42 -11.23 4.52 -10.51
C ASN A 42 -10.19 5.43 -11.20
N GLY A 43 -10.14 6.72 -10.91
CA GLY A 43 -9.07 7.57 -11.44
C GLY A 43 -7.75 7.35 -10.70
N PHE A 44 -6.62 7.25 -11.42
CA PHE A 44 -5.26 7.32 -10.86
C PHE A 44 -4.91 8.76 -10.42
N THR A 45 -5.78 9.40 -9.65
CA THR A 45 -5.47 10.66 -8.98
C THR A 45 -4.56 10.39 -7.79
N LEU A 46 -3.67 11.33 -7.46
CA LEU A 46 -2.78 11.16 -6.30
C LEU A 46 -3.57 10.87 -5.02
N LEU A 47 -4.67 11.60 -4.78
CA LEU A 47 -5.52 11.39 -3.62
C LEU A 47 -6.22 10.03 -3.65
N GLY A 48 -6.71 9.58 -4.81
CA GLY A 48 -7.29 8.25 -4.99
C GLY A 48 -6.26 7.14 -4.70
N CYS A 49 -5.04 7.28 -5.24
CA CYS A 49 -3.94 6.36 -4.95
C CYS A 49 -3.58 6.36 -3.46
N LEU A 50 -3.48 7.53 -2.81
CA LEU A 50 -3.19 7.61 -1.38
C LEU A 50 -4.30 7.02 -0.52
N LYS A 51 -5.57 7.21 -0.89
CA LYS A 51 -6.72 6.58 -0.20
C LYS A 51 -6.65 5.05 -0.30
N ARG A 52 -6.39 4.51 -1.49
CA ARG A 52 -6.23 3.06 -1.71
C ARG A 52 -5.02 2.47 -0.98
N ILE A 53 -3.90 3.19 -0.97
CA ILE A 53 -2.71 2.83 -0.18
C ILE A 53 -3.05 2.80 1.32
N ARG A 54 -3.81 3.79 1.83
CA ARG A 54 -4.18 3.91 3.26
C ARG A 54 -5.33 2.98 3.70
N GLN A 55 -6.23 2.63 2.80
CA GLN A 55 -7.31 1.66 3.07
C GLN A 55 -6.83 0.21 2.94
N GLU A 56 -5.62 0.03 2.40
CA GLU A 56 -4.94 -1.24 2.26
C GLU A 56 -5.81 -2.28 1.60
N GLU A 57 -5.92 -2.14 0.28
CA GLU A 57 -6.50 -3.15 -0.59
C GLU A 57 -5.66 -4.44 -0.56
N GLY A 58 -6.32 -5.58 -0.79
CA GLY A 58 -5.65 -6.85 -1.04
C GLY A 58 -4.76 -6.79 -2.29
N ALA A 59 -4.16 -7.92 -2.64
CA ALA A 59 -3.30 -8.04 -3.81
C ALA A 59 -4.03 -7.74 -5.13
N ASP A 60 -5.34 -7.94 -5.17
CA ASP A 60 -6.23 -7.66 -6.31
C ASP A 60 -6.63 -6.17 -6.44
N GLY A 61 -6.17 -5.32 -5.51
CA GLY A 61 -6.56 -3.91 -5.48
C GLY A 61 -8.01 -3.70 -5.02
N GLN A 62 -8.62 -4.68 -4.35
CA GLN A 62 -9.95 -4.56 -3.76
C GLN A 62 -9.88 -4.49 -2.22
N PRO A 63 -10.82 -3.79 -1.57
CA PRO A 63 -10.95 -3.83 -0.11
C PRO A 63 -11.22 -5.25 0.39
N TRP A 64 -10.59 -5.65 1.50
CA TRP A 64 -10.85 -6.95 2.10
C TRP A 64 -12.33 -7.10 2.50
N PRO A 65 -12.97 -8.27 2.25
CA PRO A 65 -14.38 -8.48 2.57
C PRO A 65 -14.74 -8.13 4.01
N SER A 66 -15.86 -7.42 4.19
CA SER A 66 -16.31 -6.93 5.50
C SER A 66 -16.90 -8.01 6.41
N ARG A 67 -17.19 -9.19 5.87
CA ARG A 67 -17.90 -10.25 6.58
C ARG A 67 -17.01 -10.79 7.70
N TRP A 68 -17.47 -10.67 8.94
CA TRP A 68 -16.87 -11.25 10.15
C TRP A 68 -15.57 -10.62 10.67
N HIS A 69 -15.10 -9.51 10.08
CA HIS A 69 -13.84 -8.88 10.48
C HIS A 69 -14.01 -7.42 10.89
N THR A 70 -13.40 -7.04 12.01
CA THR A 70 -13.26 -5.64 12.42
C THR A 70 -12.45 -4.85 11.39
N PRO A 71 -12.59 -3.51 11.31
CA PRO A 71 -11.79 -2.70 10.38
C PRO A 71 -10.28 -2.95 10.48
N GLY A 72 -9.73 -3.07 11.69
CA GLY A 72 -8.31 -3.37 11.89
C GLY A 72 -7.89 -4.76 11.39
N GLN A 73 -8.74 -5.78 11.57
CA GLN A 73 -8.48 -7.12 11.03
C GLN A 73 -8.48 -7.15 9.51
N ARG A 74 -9.34 -6.36 8.85
CA ARG A 74 -9.37 -6.29 7.37
C ARG A 74 -8.12 -5.69 6.79
N VAL A 75 -7.64 -4.60 7.41
CA VAL A 75 -6.38 -3.93 7.08
C VAL A 75 -5.21 -4.93 7.23
N ALA A 76 -5.14 -5.64 8.36
CA ALA A 76 -4.12 -6.68 8.58
C ALA A 76 -4.18 -7.81 7.54
N LEU A 77 -5.38 -8.33 7.22
CA LEU A 77 -5.55 -9.40 6.24
C LEU A 77 -5.16 -8.95 4.82
N ALA A 78 -5.52 -7.73 4.43
CA ALA A 78 -5.12 -7.19 3.14
C ALA A 78 -3.60 -6.98 3.03
N ARG A 79 -2.93 -6.55 4.12
CA ARG A 79 -1.45 -6.49 4.17
C ARG A 79 -0.82 -7.87 4.02
N ILE A 80 -1.36 -8.87 4.72
CA ILE A 80 -0.91 -10.25 4.62
C ILE A 80 -1.07 -10.76 3.18
N ASP A 81 -2.24 -10.54 2.57
CA ASP A 81 -2.52 -10.96 1.20
C ASP A 81 -1.56 -10.31 0.18
N ARG A 82 -1.34 -8.99 0.29
CA ARG A 82 -0.39 -8.28 -0.57
C ARG A 82 1.06 -8.74 -0.36
N ALA A 83 1.48 -8.92 0.89
CA ALA A 83 2.83 -9.41 1.19
C ALA A 83 3.03 -10.84 0.69
N ASN A 84 2.02 -11.69 0.82
CA ASN A 84 2.03 -13.06 0.30
C ASN A 84 2.10 -13.09 -1.23
N ALA A 85 1.32 -12.25 -1.92
CA ALA A 85 1.40 -12.13 -3.38
C ALA A 85 2.78 -11.66 -3.85
N GLY A 86 3.36 -10.67 -3.17
CA GLY A 86 4.73 -10.22 -3.44
C GLY A 86 5.77 -11.32 -3.20
N LEU A 87 5.62 -12.10 -2.13
CA LEU A 87 6.51 -13.22 -1.82
C LEU A 87 6.45 -14.31 -2.91
N ILE A 88 5.25 -14.65 -3.38
CA ILE A 88 5.07 -15.62 -4.48
C ILE A 88 5.82 -15.16 -5.73
N LEU A 89 5.64 -13.90 -6.14
CA LEU A 89 6.33 -13.36 -7.31
C LEU A 89 7.86 -13.42 -7.17
N LEU A 90 8.40 -13.07 -5.99
CA LEU A 90 9.86 -13.15 -5.76
C LEU A 90 10.37 -14.59 -5.81
N LEU A 91 9.62 -15.54 -5.28
CA LEU A 91 9.94 -16.97 -5.36
C LEU A 91 9.89 -17.48 -6.81
N GLU A 92 8.95 -17.02 -7.62
CA GLU A 92 8.89 -17.32 -9.06
C GLU A 92 10.11 -16.77 -9.78
N MET A 93 10.53 -15.53 -9.48
CA MET A 93 11.76 -14.94 -10.04
C MET A 93 13.01 -15.73 -9.64
N LEU A 94 13.13 -16.15 -8.38
CA LEU A 94 14.23 -16.99 -7.91
C LEU A 94 14.24 -18.35 -8.61
N HIS A 95 13.08 -18.99 -8.77
CA HIS A 95 12.97 -20.24 -9.50
C HIS A 95 13.34 -20.08 -10.98
N ALA A 96 12.87 -19.03 -11.64
CA ALA A 96 13.24 -18.72 -13.02
C ALA A 96 14.75 -18.46 -13.14
N SER A 97 15.33 -17.71 -12.20
CA SER A 97 16.78 -17.49 -12.16
C SER A 97 17.56 -18.79 -12.01
N GLU A 98 17.11 -19.70 -11.15
CA GLU A 98 17.76 -20.99 -10.96
C GLU A 98 17.69 -21.85 -12.23
N ARG A 99 16.55 -21.83 -12.94
CA ARG A 99 16.42 -22.48 -14.26
C ARG A 99 17.42 -21.93 -15.28
N VAL A 100 17.56 -20.62 -15.34
CA VAL A 100 18.55 -19.98 -16.24
C VAL A 100 19.98 -20.31 -15.81
N ARG A 101 20.25 -20.43 -14.51
CA ARG A 101 21.57 -20.81 -14.00
C ARG A 101 21.95 -22.25 -14.36
N VAL A 102 20.98 -23.16 -14.38
CA VAL A 102 21.20 -24.59 -14.67
C VAL A 102 21.20 -24.88 -16.17
N ASP A 103 20.21 -24.34 -16.90
CA ASP A 103 19.92 -24.72 -18.29
C ASP A 103 20.22 -23.61 -19.31
N GLY A 104 20.46 -22.37 -18.86
CA GLY A 104 20.55 -21.18 -19.72
C GLY A 104 21.98 -20.68 -20.00
N GLU A 105 22.06 -19.63 -20.81
CA GLU A 105 23.33 -18.95 -21.11
C GLU A 105 23.75 -18.04 -19.95
N GLU A 106 25.06 -17.97 -19.67
CA GLU A 106 25.61 -17.12 -18.59
C GLU A 106 25.21 -15.64 -18.74
N VAL A 107 25.10 -15.14 -19.98
CA VAL A 107 24.66 -13.76 -20.27
C VAL A 107 23.21 -13.47 -19.85
N GLN A 108 22.39 -14.50 -19.66
CA GLN A 108 21.00 -14.37 -19.20
C GLN A 108 20.86 -14.51 -17.68
N GLN A 109 21.94 -14.88 -16.97
CA GLN A 109 21.90 -15.03 -15.51
C GLN A 109 21.87 -13.66 -14.84
N ILE A 110 21.07 -13.55 -13.78
CA ILE A 110 21.14 -12.39 -12.88
C ILE A 110 22.39 -12.48 -12.01
N GLY A 111 22.94 -11.32 -11.65
CA GLY A 111 24.08 -11.20 -10.74
C GLY A 111 23.76 -11.69 -9.33
N ASP A 112 24.81 -12.03 -8.58
CA ASP A 112 24.69 -12.52 -7.21
C ASP A 112 24.14 -11.47 -6.24
N ASP A 113 24.41 -10.19 -6.49
CA ASP A 113 23.83 -9.06 -5.77
C ASP A 113 22.30 -9.00 -5.93
N ILE A 114 21.79 -9.22 -7.14
CA ILE A 114 20.35 -9.29 -7.41
C ILE A 114 19.75 -10.52 -6.74
N ARG A 115 20.41 -11.68 -6.83
CA ARG A 115 19.95 -12.93 -6.20
C ARG A 115 19.84 -12.79 -4.69
N GLU A 116 20.85 -12.24 -4.05
CA GLU A 116 20.84 -11.96 -2.61
C GLU A 116 19.77 -10.93 -2.24
N GLY A 117 19.61 -9.88 -3.05
CA GLY A 117 18.55 -8.89 -2.88
C GLY A 117 17.15 -9.51 -2.92
N LEU A 118 16.89 -10.45 -3.83
CA LEU A 118 15.63 -11.18 -3.91
C LEU A 118 15.40 -12.06 -2.67
N LEU A 119 16.43 -12.76 -2.18
CA LEU A 119 16.34 -13.57 -0.95
C LEU A 119 16.05 -12.71 0.29
N LEU A 120 16.72 -11.56 0.41
CA LEU A 120 16.47 -10.59 1.47
C LEU A 120 15.05 -10.03 1.40
N ALA A 121 14.54 -9.75 0.20
CA ALA A 121 13.17 -9.30 0.00
C ALA A 121 12.14 -10.38 0.41
N CYS A 122 12.36 -11.64 0.02
CA CYS A 122 11.53 -12.78 0.47
C CYS A 122 11.47 -12.87 2.00
N ARG A 123 12.64 -12.75 2.64
CA ARG A 123 12.74 -12.77 4.10
C ARG A 123 11.99 -11.59 4.73
N GLY A 124 12.18 -10.38 4.22
CA GLY A 124 11.52 -9.18 4.72
C GLY A 124 10.00 -9.25 4.61
N LEU A 125 9.46 -9.75 3.48
CA LEU A 125 8.02 -9.96 3.33
C LEU A 125 7.47 -11.02 4.29
N SER A 126 8.21 -12.11 4.50
CA SER A 126 7.83 -13.17 5.44
C SER A 126 7.81 -12.66 6.89
N GLU A 127 8.85 -11.93 7.30
CA GLU A 127 8.92 -11.30 8.62
C GLU A 127 7.79 -10.26 8.80
N TYR A 128 7.52 -9.44 7.77
CA TYR A 128 6.43 -8.48 7.79
C TYR A 128 5.06 -9.14 7.96
N MET A 129 4.77 -10.23 7.25
CA MET A 129 3.51 -10.99 7.43
C MET A 129 3.33 -11.43 8.89
N GLY A 130 4.41 -11.87 9.55
CA GLY A 130 4.40 -12.21 10.97
C GLY A 130 3.99 -11.05 11.88
N THR A 131 4.36 -9.81 11.55
CA THR A 131 3.97 -8.61 12.33
C THR A 131 2.49 -8.24 12.22
N GLN A 132 1.79 -8.76 11.19
CA GLN A 132 0.37 -8.47 10.98
C GLN A 132 -0.55 -9.47 11.70
N LEU A 133 -0.02 -10.60 12.17
CA LEU A 133 -0.77 -11.56 12.96
C LEU A 133 -0.99 -10.99 14.38
N PRO A 134 -2.20 -11.11 14.97
CA PRO A 134 -2.41 -10.71 16.36
C PRO A 134 -1.46 -11.48 17.28
N ALA A 135 -0.89 -10.80 18.27
CA ALA A 135 -0.24 -11.48 19.39
C ALA A 135 -1.27 -12.41 20.05
N VAL A 136 -1.00 -13.71 20.04
CA VAL A 136 -1.82 -14.74 20.69
C VAL A 136 -1.65 -14.66 22.19
#